data_AF-A0A938B8C2-F1
#
_entry.id   AF-A0A938B8C2-F1
#
_cell.length_a   1.000
_cell.length_b   1.000
_cell.length_c   1.000
_cell.angle_alpha   90.00
_cell.angle_beta   90.00
_cell.angle_gamma   90.00
#
_symmetry.space_group_name_H-M   'P 1'
#
loop_
_entity.id
_entity.type
_entity.pdbx_description
1 polymer ?
#
loop_
_entity_poly.entity_id
_entity_poly.type
_entity_poly.pdbx_seq_one_letter_code
_entity_poly.pdbx_strand_id
1 'polypeptide(L)'
;MAALINQLQQFKTRSEEEELPTLHARIREFEETVSTIPYSAEITARAELRGLRPLAPFKQADRKIYESILQFARENQSPDLKMLFLTRDKTDFDFSYIRSELAFLSVELFFSAGECIRRIRELLGIS
;
A
#
# COMPACT_ATOMS: atom_id res chain seq x y z
N MET A 1 33.69 19.47 -33.65
CA MET A 1 32.26 19.64 -33.33
C MET A 1 31.40 18.46 -33.79
N ALA A 2 31.43 18.03 -35.05
CA ALA A 2 30.59 16.91 -35.54
C ALA A 2 30.79 15.58 -34.78
N ALA A 3 32.04 15.23 -34.41
CA ALA A 3 32.33 14.01 -33.65
C ALA A 3 31.73 14.01 -32.23
N LEU A 4 31.76 15.17 -31.55
CA LEU A 4 31.19 15.34 -30.21
C LEU A 4 29.66 15.24 -30.23
N ILE A 5 29.03 15.80 -31.27
CA ILE A 5 27.57 15.72 -31.47
C ILE A 5 27.14 14.26 -31.69
N ASN A 6 27.87 13.50 -32.52
CA ASN A 6 27.59 12.07 -32.74
C ASN A 6 27.77 11.24 -31.45
N GLN A 7 28.80 11.53 -30.66
CA GLN A 7 29.01 10.82 -29.38
C GLN A 7 27.90 11.12 -28.37
N LEU A 8 27.41 12.36 -28.29
CA LEU A 8 26.29 12.73 -27.43
C LEU A 8 24.98 12.09 -27.89
N GLN A 9 24.75 11.99 -29.20
CA GLN A 9 23.59 11.28 -29.74
C GLN A 9 23.64 9.79 -29.44
N GLN A 10 24.78 9.13 -29.65
CA GLN A 10 24.96 7.71 -29.32
C GLN A 10 24.82 7.43 -27.82
N PHE A 11 25.34 8.32 -26.97
CA PHE A 11 25.17 8.22 -25.53
C PHE A 11 23.70 8.37 -25.13
N LYS A 12 22.99 9.35 -25.69
CA LYS A 12 21.56 9.55 -25.44
C LYS A 12 20.74 8.34 -25.89
N THR A 13 20.98 7.81 -27.09
CA THR A 13 20.27 6.64 -27.61
C THR A 13 20.55 5.40 -26.77
N ARG A 14 21.80 5.16 -26.35
CA ARG A 14 22.12 4.06 -25.42
C ARG A 14 21.47 4.23 -24.05
N SER A 15 21.47 5.44 -23.50
CA SER A 15 20.81 5.75 -22.22
C SER A 15 19.32 5.45 -22.31
N GLU A 16 18.66 5.88 -23.39
CA GLU A 16 17.24 5.61 -23.62
C GLU A 16 16.96 4.11 -23.86
N GLU A 17 17.82 3.42 -24.60
CA GLU A 17 17.73 1.96 -24.85
C GLU A 17 17.97 1.09 -23.61
N GLU A 18 18.75 1.55 -22.63
CA GLU A 18 19.02 0.81 -21.38
C GLU A 18 18.06 1.19 -20.24
N GLU A 19 17.66 2.46 -20.15
CA GLU A 19 16.74 2.96 -19.11
C GLU A 19 15.32 2.43 -19.29
N LEU A 20 14.81 2.37 -20.53
CA LEU A 20 13.45 1.90 -20.81
C LEU A 20 13.24 0.43 -20.44
N PRO A 21 14.09 -0.54 -20.85
CA PRO A 21 13.95 -1.93 -20.44
C PRO A 21 14.11 -2.12 -18.93
N THR A 22 15.04 -1.38 -18.30
CA THR A 22 15.24 -1.43 -16.86
C THR A 22 14.01 -0.94 -16.10
N LEU A 23 13.39 0.16 -16.57
CA LEU A 23 12.14 0.67 -16.01
C LEU A 23 10.99 -0.33 -16.18
N HIS A 24 10.84 -0.91 -17.37
CA HIS A 24 9.82 -1.93 -17.62
C HIS A 24 10.00 -3.19 -16.75
N ALA A 25 11.26 -3.63 -16.54
CA ALA A 25 11.56 -4.75 -15.66
C ALA A 25 11.15 -4.44 -14.21
N ARG A 26 11.45 -3.24 -13.70
CA ARG A 26 11.04 -2.80 -12.36
C ARG A 26 9.53 -2.65 -12.22
N ILE A 27 8.84 -2.13 -13.25
CA ILE A 27 7.37 -2.06 -13.26
C ILE A 27 6.79 -3.46 -13.19
N ARG A 28 7.32 -4.42 -13.96
CA ARG A 28 6.87 -5.81 -13.91
C ARG A 28 7.10 -6.46 -12.54
N GLU A 29 8.27 -6.27 -11.94
CA GLU A 29 8.56 -6.74 -10.57
C GLU A 29 7.59 -6.13 -9.55
N PHE A 30 7.27 -4.85 -9.71
CA PHE A 30 6.26 -4.18 -8.89
C PHE A 30 4.87 -4.77 -9.09
N GLU A 31 4.45 -4.99 -10.34
CA GLU A 31 3.16 -5.62 -10.66
C GLU A 31 3.04 -7.05 -10.11
N GLU A 32 4.15 -7.81 -10.04
CA GLU A 32 4.19 -9.15 -9.46
C GLU A 32 4.12 -9.15 -7.93
N THR A 33 4.56 -8.06 -7.28
CA THR A 33 4.64 -7.95 -5.81
C THR A 33 3.56 -7.09 -5.19
N VAL A 34 2.77 -6.37 -6.00
CA VAL A 34 1.75 -5.43 -5.55
C VAL A 34 0.36 -5.89 -5.95
N SER A 35 -0.49 -6.07 -4.95
CA SER A 35 -1.92 -6.26 -5.14
C SER A 35 -2.66 -4.94 -4.93
N THR A 36 -3.48 -4.56 -5.90
CA THR A 36 -4.40 -3.42 -5.76
C THR A 36 -5.71 -3.93 -5.18
N ILE A 37 -6.18 -3.35 -4.08
CA ILE A 37 -7.50 -3.63 -3.52
C ILE A 37 -8.48 -2.60 -4.12
N PRO A 38 -9.37 -3.00 -5.05
CA PRO A 38 -10.26 -2.05 -5.72
C PRO A 38 -11.38 -1.61 -4.79
N TYR A 39 -11.82 -0.35 -4.92
CA TYR A 39 -13.04 0.15 -4.26
C TYR A 39 -14.28 -0.38 -4.97
N SER A 40 -14.66 -1.61 -4.67
CA SER A 40 -15.88 -2.22 -5.19
C SER A 40 -17.13 -1.41 -4.80
N ALA A 41 -18.25 -1.69 -5.50
CA ALA A 41 -19.54 -1.11 -5.14
C ALA A 41 -19.93 -1.45 -3.68
N GLU A 42 -19.58 -2.65 -3.22
CA GLU A 42 -19.81 -3.10 -1.85
C GLU A 42 -18.98 -2.27 -0.84
N ILE A 43 -17.67 -2.10 -1.08
CA ILE A 43 -16.80 -1.27 -0.25
C ILE A 43 -17.35 0.16 -0.18
N THR A 44 -17.78 0.69 -1.33
CA THR A 44 -18.35 2.04 -1.39
C THR A 44 -19.63 2.12 -0.56
N ALA A 45 -20.54 1.17 -0.69
CA ALA A 45 -21.77 1.14 0.12
C ALA A 45 -21.48 1.06 1.62
N ARG A 46 -20.54 0.20 2.04
CA ARG A 46 -20.12 0.07 3.45
C ARG A 46 -19.50 1.38 3.97
N ALA A 47 -18.67 2.04 3.18
CA ALA A 47 -18.06 3.32 3.53
C ALA A 47 -19.10 4.44 3.69
N GLU A 48 -20.15 4.46 2.87
CA GLU A 48 -21.27 5.40 3.03
C GLU A 48 -22.06 5.11 4.31
N LEU A 49 -22.42 3.84 4.55
CA LEU A 49 -23.11 3.43 5.78
C LEU A 49 -22.31 3.78 7.03
N ARG A 50 -20.98 3.65 6.99
CA ARG A 50 -20.10 4.08 8.09
C ARG A 50 -20.19 5.58 8.34
N GLY A 51 -20.22 6.39 7.28
CA GLY A 51 -20.32 7.85 7.40
C GLY A 51 -21.69 8.38 7.85
N LEU A 52 -22.75 7.58 7.73
CA LEU A 52 -24.02 7.88 8.39
C LEU A 52 -23.93 7.77 9.92
N ARG A 53 -22.91 7.07 10.42
CA ARG A 53 -22.54 7.04 11.84
C ARG A 53 -21.41 8.05 12.05
N PRO A 54 -21.35 8.76 13.19
CA PRO A 54 -20.25 9.67 13.50
C PRO A 54 -19.00 8.87 13.95
N LEU A 55 -18.59 7.88 13.15
CA LEU A 55 -17.46 7.00 13.41
C LEU A 55 -16.34 7.36 12.44
N ALA A 56 -15.12 7.48 12.97
CA ALA A 56 -13.92 7.53 12.16
C ALA A 56 -13.72 6.22 11.34
N PRO A 57 -13.01 6.29 10.20
CA PRO A 57 -12.47 7.52 9.59
C PRO A 57 -13.57 8.49 9.15
N PHE A 58 -13.34 9.80 9.27
CA PHE A 58 -14.39 10.80 8.96
C PHE A 58 -14.42 11.16 7.48
N LYS A 59 -13.25 11.23 6.83
CA LYS A 59 -13.18 11.54 5.39
C LYS A 59 -13.69 10.36 4.55
N GLN A 60 -14.41 10.66 3.47
CA GLN A 60 -14.98 9.63 2.60
C GLN A 60 -13.91 8.71 1.98
N ALA A 61 -12.77 9.27 1.58
CA ALA A 61 -11.65 8.50 1.05
C ALA A 61 -11.11 7.50 2.10
N ASP A 62 -10.89 7.99 3.32
CA ASP A 62 -10.35 7.17 4.41
C ASP A 62 -11.34 6.07 4.85
N ARG A 63 -12.65 6.34 4.80
CA ARG A 63 -13.69 5.31 4.99
C ARG A 63 -13.59 4.20 3.95
N LYS A 64 -13.37 4.54 2.69
CA LYS A 64 -13.17 3.54 1.61
C LYS A 64 -11.90 2.73 1.83
N ILE A 65 -10.78 3.39 2.16
CA ILE A 65 -9.52 2.71 2.50
C ILE A 65 -9.77 1.70 3.64
N TYR A 66 -10.42 2.16 4.70
CA TYR A 66 -10.68 1.33 5.87
C TYR A 66 -11.56 0.11 5.56
N GLU A 67 -12.71 0.31 4.91
CA GLU A 67 -13.59 -0.80 4.54
C GLU A 67 -12.94 -1.76 3.53
N SER A 68 -12.06 -1.26 2.66
CA SER A 68 -11.26 -2.11 1.75
C SER A 68 -10.30 -3.01 2.52
N ILE A 69 -9.59 -2.47 3.51
CA ILE A 69 -8.68 -3.23 4.36
C ILE A 69 -9.46 -4.29 5.14
N LEU A 70 -10.61 -3.93 5.71
CA LEU A 70 -11.46 -4.87 6.45
C LEU A 70 -11.97 -5.99 5.55
N GLN A 71 -12.42 -5.67 4.33
CA GLN A 71 -12.87 -6.69 3.37
C GLN A 71 -11.73 -7.61 2.97
N PHE A 72 -10.60 -7.05 2.55
CA PHE A 72 -9.42 -7.83 2.16
C PHE A 72 -8.94 -8.75 3.31
N ALA A 73 -8.91 -8.22 4.53
CA ALA A 73 -8.51 -8.99 5.71
C ALA A 73 -9.46 -10.15 6.01
N ARG A 74 -10.77 -9.96 5.81
CA ARG A 74 -11.77 -11.03 5.98
C ARG A 74 -11.65 -12.12 4.91
N GLU A 75 -11.41 -11.74 3.66
CA GLU A 75 -11.30 -12.66 2.53
C GLU A 75 -10.00 -13.47 2.56
N ASN A 76 -8.95 -12.94 3.19
CA ASN A 76 -7.63 -13.53 3.22
C ASN A 76 -7.19 -13.92 4.64
N GLN A 77 -8.13 -14.34 5.51
CA GLN A 77 -7.77 -14.84 6.84
C GLN A 77 -6.99 -16.15 6.71
N SER A 78 -5.68 -16.08 6.92
CA SER A 78 -4.79 -17.23 6.97
C SER A 78 -3.77 -17.04 8.11
N PRO A 79 -3.45 -18.09 8.89
CA PRO A 79 -2.41 -18.01 9.92
C PRO A 79 -1.03 -17.64 9.35
N ASP A 80 -0.79 -18.00 8.09
CA ASP A 80 0.48 -17.77 7.39
C ASP A 80 0.57 -16.36 6.77
N LEU A 81 -0.56 -15.65 6.65
CA LEU A 81 -0.59 -14.30 6.12
C LEU A 81 -0.55 -13.27 7.25
N LYS A 82 0.46 -12.40 7.23
CA LYS A 82 0.57 -11.26 8.15
C LYS A 82 0.25 -9.97 7.42
N MET A 83 -0.75 -9.24 7.91
CA MET A 83 -1.18 -7.97 7.32
C MET A 83 -0.74 -6.81 8.18
N LEU A 84 0.02 -5.90 7.59
CA LEU A 84 0.47 -4.67 8.23
C LEU A 84 -0.17 -3.49 7.49
N PHE A 85 -0.93 -2.67 8.22
CA PHE A 85 -1.51 -1.44 7.68
C PHE A 85 -0.68 -0.25 8.15
N LEU A 86 0.04 0.38 7.22
CA LEU A 86 0.81 1.60 7.47
C LEU A 86 0.07 2.82 6.93
N THR A 87 -0.24 3.78 7.80
CA THR A 87 -0.79 5.08 7.41
C THR A 87 -0.14 6.21 8.21
N ARG A 88 -0.02 7.40 7.63
CA ARG A 88 0.42 8.60 8.38
C ARG A 88 -0.74 9.32 9.06
N ASP A 89 -1.98 8.99 8.70
CA ASP A 89 -3.18 9.66 9.21
C ASP A 89 -3.58 9.09 10.57
N LYS A 90 -2.95 9.63 11.63
CA LYS A 90 -3.35 9.32 13.00
C LYS A 90 -4.73 9.88 13.35
N THR A 91 -5.08 11.03 12.79
CA THR A 91 -6.31 11.76 13.15
C THR A 91 -7.56 10.93 12.86
N ASP A 92 -7.54 10.15 11.78
CA ASP A 92 -8.69 9.34 11.37
C ASP A 92 -8.60 7.85 11.76
N PHE A 93 -7.40 7.34 12.08
CA PHE A 93 -7.19 5.91 12.32
C PHE A 93 -6.72 5.58 13.74
N ASP A 94 -6.30 6.55 14.56
CA ASP A 94 -5.88 6.32 15.95
C ASP A 94 -7.06 6.34 16.93
N PHE A 95 -8.03 5.46 16.69
CA PHE A 95 -9.15 5.24 17.60
C PHE A 95 -9.11 3.82 18.15
N SER A 96 -9.46 3.66 19.43
CA SER A 96 -9.42 2.37 20.12
C SER A 96 -10.25 1.30 19.40
N TYR A 97 -11.47 1.63 18.96
CA TYR A 97 -12.33 0.68 18.25
C TYR A 97 -11.78 0.29 16.87
N ILE A 98 -11.10 1.20 16.15
CA ILE A 98 -10.42 0.88 14.89
C ILE A 98 -9.30 -0.12 15.14
N ARG A 99 -8.49 0.12 16.18
CA ARG A 99 -7.41 -0.79 16.59
C ARG A 99 -7.96 -2.16 16.96
N SER A 100 -9.05 -2.23 17.73
CA SER A 100 -9.70 -3.48 18.11
C SER A 100 -10.27 -4.23 16.89
N GLU A 101 -10.94 -3.53 15.98
CA GLU A 101 -11.53 -4.13 14.77
C GLU A 101 -10.45 -4.67 13.81
N LEU A 102 -9.35 -3.94 13.61
CA LEU A 102 -8.21 -4.40 12.83
C LEU A 102 -7.49 -5.58 13.49
N ALA A 103 -7.24 -5.51 14.80
CA ALA A 103 -6.57 -6.59 15.54
C ALA A 103 -7.39 -7.89 15.54
N PHE A 104 -8.73 -7.79 15.60
CA PHE A 104 -9.63 -8.96 15.47
C PHE A 104 -9.44 -9.68 14.12
N LEU A 105 -9.08 -8.93 13.07
CA LEU A 105 -8.78 -9.47 11.74
C LEU A 105 -7.28 -9.73 11.53
N SER A 106 -6.47 -9.75 12.61
CA SER A 106 -5.01 -9.94 12.54
C SER A 106 -4.28 -8.90 11.68
N VAL A 107 -4.82 -7.68 11.59
CA VAL A 107 -4.17 -6.54 10.92
C VAL A 107 -3.46 -5.68 11.96
N GLU A 108 -2.14 -5.54 11.81
CA GLU A 108 -1.32 -4.70 12.67
C GLU A 108 -1.27 -3.26 12.11
N LEU A 109 -1.73 -2.27 12.88
CA LEU A 109 -1.76 -0.86 12.48
C LEU A 109 -0.49 -0.12 12.92
N PHE A 110 0.19 0.51 11.96
CA PHE A 110 1.40 1.30 12.16
C PHE A 110 1.22 2.74 11.67
N PHE A 111 1.84 3.67 12.41
CA PHE A 111 1.91 5.08 12.02
C PHE A 111 3.31 5.56 11.67
N SER A 112 4.32 4.78 12.02
CA SER A 112 5.72 5.02 11.69
C SER A 112 6.21 3.98 10.68
N ALA A 113 6.80 4.45 9.59
CA ALA A 113 7.46 3.57 8.64
C ALA A 113 8.61 2.80 9.31
N GLY A 114 9.33 3.41 10.27
CA GLY A 114 10.42 2.74 10.99
C GLY A 114 9.92 1.57 11.84
N GLU A 115 8.79 1.73 12.52
CA GLU A 115 8.18 0.65 13.30
C GLU A 115 7.65 -0.46 12.39
N CYS A 116 7.01 -0.10 11.28
CA CYS A 116 6.53 -1.06 10.29
C CYS A 116 7.68 -1.87 9.68
N ILE A 117 8.77 -1.20 9.26
CA ILE A 117 9.96 -1.87 8.71
C ILE A 117 10.61 -2.79 9.75
N ARG A 118 10.72 -2.36 11.01
CA ARG A 118 11.22 -3.22 12.09
C ARG A 118 10.36 -4.47 12.23
N ARG A 119 9.03 -4.32 12.19
CA ARG A 119 8.11 -5.46 12.26
C ARG A 119 8.26 -6.41 11.08
N ILE A 120 8.42 -5.88 9.86
CA ILE A 120 8.68 -6.69 8.66
C ILE A 120 9.96 -7.50 8.84
N ARG A 121 11.04 -6.88 9.32
CA ARG A 121 12.32 -7.57 9.58
C ARG A 121 12.17 -8.71 10.58
N GLU A 122 11.45 -8.49 11.67
CA GLU A 122 11.14 -9.54 12.67
C GLU A 122 10.38 -10.71 12.04
N LEU A 123 9.38 -10.44 11.21
CA LEU A 123 8.59 -11.46 10.52
C LEU A 123 9.43 -12.27 9.52
N LEU A 124 10.45 -11.66 8.92
CA LEU A 124 11.39 -12.31 8.01
C LEU A 124 12.57 -12.97 8.73
N GLY A 125 12.68 -12.85 10.06
CA GLY A 125 13.81 -13.36 10.82
C GLY A 125 15.14 -12.64 10.54
N ILE A 126 15.08 -11.39 10.07
CA ILE A 126 16.25 -10.57 9.74
C ILE A 126 16.54 -9.67 10.95
N SER A 127 17.66 -9.91 11.65
CA SER A 127 18.14 -9.10 12.78
C SER A 127 18.79 -7.79 12.33
#